data_AF-A0A2H3E396-F1
#
_entry.id   AF-A0A2H3E396-F1
#
_cell.length_a   1.000
_cell.length_b   1.000
_cell.length_c   1.000
_cell.angle_alpha   90.00
_cell.angle_beta   90.00
_cell.angle_gamma   90.00
#
_symmetry.space_group_name_H-M   'P 1'
#
loop_
_entity.id
_entity.type
_entity.pdbx_description
1 polymer ?
#
loop_
_entity_poly.entity_id
_entity_poly.type
_entity_poly.pdbx_seq_one_letter_code
_entity_poly.pdbx_strand_id
1 'polypeptide(L)'
;MDPLATFKYLQEAGCSLVTRPWIDNHWSLILWKLAGMTCLEPEKEWDEKERRWCWEEVYRQMLYRYEREINQGVRPPLRLIATQDAPSTSPMVLCVSEIKWLENRLLENGEMYHGCPELELTDGWYKIRAQVDAPLTRAIRKGTLAIGRKIAIVGARLDSERKDPQEILEAYNSIKLILTGNSTHLAPWHAKLGFQRELPVATMHSLTRDGGIIAAMDLLVVKVYPIAYFEFIHTEKGRINNGPLNEKEEMALRDEWQVGVLGSSRRREFEESKLREDFDKITRRYHGYADRLERKAGNQFRPGEDGPPDRIDDLYDQLEEPEEAAKVISAISPTDAGWLVRRIRKQLEKDQENLMDEIEKELADICPPRDVRNFRVIVVKDARTQRRPGNRVAQLTVWDVLNVSLSEGRSAGSFEPGEHCLVTHLQPTQVSAWMDCAPGAEIYMCTTRNTRWRKLRS
;
A
#
# COMPACT_ATOMS: atom_id res chain seq x y z
N MET A 1 -7.33 -5.78 -44.68
CA MET A 1 -6.34 -6.84 -44.40
C MET A 1 -6.46 -7.25 -42.96
N ASP A 2 -5.90 -8.41 -42.59
CA ASP A 2 -5.96 -9.00 -41.25
C ASP A 2 -4.64 -8.78 -40.48
N PRO A 3 -4.59 -9.14 -39.17
CA PRO A 3 -3.37 -9.02 -38.37
C PRO A 3 -2.16 -9.78 -38.95
N LEU A 4 -2.40 -10.95 -39.54
CA LEU A 4 -1.34 -11.80 -40.11
C LEU A 4 -0.68 -11.16 -41.33
N ALA A 5 -1.46 -10.56 -42.24
CA ALA A 5 -0.90 -9.79 -43.33
C ALA A 5 -0.08 -8.61 -42.80
N THR A 6 -0.58 -7.91 -41.78
CA THR A 6 0.12 -6.78 -41.14
C THR A 6 1.47 -7.15 -40.59
N PHE A 7 1.57 -8.29 -39.93
CA PHE A 7 2.84 -8.80 -39.42
C PHE A 7 3.87 -8.97 -40.56
N LYS A 8 3.48 -9.56 -41.69
CA LYS A 8 4.37 -9.75 -42.85
C LYS A 8 4.86 -8.43 -43.44
N TYR A 9 3.94 -7.49 -43.70
CA TYR A 9 4.31 -6.17 -44.26
C TYR A 9 5.28 -5.40 -43.36
N LEU A 10 5.09 -5.46 -42.03
CA LEU A 10 6.01 -4.82 -41.09
C LEU A 10 7.38 -5.50 -41.08
N GLN A 11 7.44 -6.83 -41.16
CA GLN A 11 8.72 -7.54 -41.28
C GLN A 11 9.46 -7.17 -42.58
N GLU A 12 8.75 -7.10 -43.70
CA GLU A 12 9.30 -6.65 -44.99
C GLU A 12 9.81 -5.20 -44.93
N ALA A 13 9.17 -4.35 -44.14
CA ALA A 13 9.61 -2.97 -43.88
C ALA A 13 10.78 -2.85 -42.89
N GLY A 14 11.35 -3.97 -42.41
CA GLY A 14 12.50 -3.98 -41.51
C GLY A 14 12.15 -3.90 -40.03
N CYS A 15 10.87 -3.99 -39.64
CA CYS A 15 10.44 -4.00 -38.25
C CYS A 15 10.65 -5.39 -37.61
N SER A 16 11.90 -5.86 -37.51
CA SER A 16 12.24 -7.25 -37.14
C SER A 16 11.86 -7.66 -35.71
N LEU A 17 11.69 -6.69 -34.82
CA LEU A 17 11.41 -6.91 -33.39
C LEU A 17 9.91 -7.04 -33.05
N VAL A 18 9.02 -6.90 -34.02
CA VAL A 18 7.58 -7.08 -33.77
C VAL A 18 7.26 -8.54 -33.47
N THR A 19 6.39 -8.76 -32.50
CA THR A 19 5.86 -10.10 -32.18
C THR A 19 4.39 -10.17 -32.55
N ARG A 20 3.87 -11.40 -32.76
CA ARG A 20 2.45 -11.60 -33.05
C ARG A 20 1.52 -11.02 -31.98
N PRO A 21 1.77 -11.23 -30.66
CA PRO A 21 0.96 -10.58 -29.62
C PRO A 21 0.98 -9.05 -29.67
N TRP A 22 2.12 -8.44 -30.03
CA TRP A 22 2.24 -6.99 -30.20
C TRP A 22 1.37 -6.49 -31.36
N ILE A 23 1.36 -7.20 -32.48
CA ILE A 23 0.47 -6.90 -33.63
C ILE A 23 -1.00 -7.03 -33.22
N ASP A 24 -1.40 -8.17 -32.67
CA ASP A 24 -2.81 -8.47 -32.35
C ASP A 24 -3.38 -7.41 -31.39
N ASN A 25 -2.61 -7.03 -30.37
CA ASN A 25 -2.98 -5.98 -29.44
C ASN A 25 -3.17 -4.62 -30.14
N HIS A 26 -2.14 -4.11 -30.83
CA HIS A 26 -2.19 -2.76 -31.38
C HIS A 26 -3.12 -2.62 -32.58
N TRP A 27 -3.21 -3.66 -33.41
CA TRP A 27 -4.14 -3.71 -34.53
C TRP A 27 -5.58 -3.48 -34.06
N SER A 28 -6.00 -4.21 -33.01
CA SER A 28 -7.35 -4.08 -32.45
C SER A 28 -7.65 -2.67 -31.93
N LEU A 29 -6.67 -2.04 -31.26
CA LEU A 29 -6.81 -0.68 -30.71
C LEU A 29 -6.84 0.39 -31.79
N ILE A 30 -6.02 0.25 -32.84
CA ILE A 30 -6.01 1.16 -33.98
C ILE A 30 -7.34 1.08 -34.73
N LEU A 31 -7.80 -0.12 -35.05
CA LEU A 31 -9.10 -0.31 -35.71
C LEU A 31 -10.23 0.24 -34.85
N TRP A 32 -10.27 -0.05 -33.56
CA TRP A 32 -11.32 0.46 -32.68
C TRP A 32 -11.36 2.00 -32.66
N LYS A 33 -10.18 2.62 -32.61
CA LYS A 33 -10.04 4.09 -32.69
C LYS A 33 -10.54 4.62 -34.03
N LEU A 34 -10.09 4.06 -35.15
CA LEU A 34 -10.47 4.52 -36.49
C LEU A 34 -11.96 4.33 -36.75
N ALA A 35 -12.55 3.24 -36.28
CA ALA A 35 -13.99 2.99 -36.37
C ALA A 35 -14.76 4.05 -35.60
N GLY A 36 -14.33 4.37 -34.38
CA GLY A 36 -14.92 5.44 -33.57
C GLY A 36 -14.83 6.82 -34.24
N MET A 37 -13.69 7.16 -34.85
CA MET A 37 -13.52 8.42 -35.58
C MET A 37 -14.40 8.49 -36.83
N THR A 38 -14.54 7.37 -37.55
CA THR A 38 -15.40 7.24 -38.72
C THR A 38 -16.87 7.42 -38.35
N CYS A 39 -17.32 6.83 -37.24
CA CYS A 39 -18.68 7.04 -36.76
C CYS A 39 -18.95 8.47 -36.28
N LEU A 40 -17.91 9.17 -35.80
CA LEU A 40 -18.03 10.54 -35.29
C LEU A 40 -18.11 11.58 -36.42
N GLU A 41 -17.32 11.39 -37.48
CA GLU A 41 -17.20 12.31 -38.62
C GLU A 41 -17.25 11.48 -39.93
N PRO A 42 -18.39 10.88 -40.26
CA PRO A 42 -18.53 10.01 -41.44
C PRO A 42 -18.27 10.76 -42.75
N GLU A 43 -18.53 12.07 -42.78
CA GLU A 43 -18.34 12.92 -43.96
C GLU A 43 -16.89 12.98 -44.45
N LYS A 44 -15.93 12.87 -43.54
CA LYS A 44 -14.50 12.87 -43.87
C LYS A 44 -14.05 11.61 -44.61
N GLU A 45 -14.80 10.53 -44.49
CA GLU A 45 -14.46 9.26 -45.16
C GLU A 45 -14.83 9.25 -46.66
N TRP A 46 -15.61 10.24 -47.12
CA TRP A 46 -15.92 10.45 -48.53
C TRP A 46 -14.78 11.17 -49.28
N ASP A 47 -14.00 12.00 -48.61
CA ASP A 47 -12.79 12.61 -49.18
C ASP A 47 -11.63 11.61 -49.12
N GLU A 48 -11.06 11.27 -50.27
CA GLU A 48 -9.90 10.35 -50.35
C GLU A 48 -8.70 10.85 -49.54
N LYS A 49 -8.53 12.17 -49.36
CA LYS A 49 -7.41 12.74 -48.61
C LYS A 49 -7.63 12.72 -47.10
N GLU A 50 -8.88 12.78 -46.65
CA GLU A 50 -9.21 12.77 -45.21
C GLU A 50 -9.68 11.39 -44.72
N ARG A 51 -9.87 10.43 -45.63
CA ARG A 51 -10.27 9.06 -45.31
C ARG A 51 -9.29 8.40 -44.33
N ARG A 52 -9.82 7.93 -43.22
CA ARG A 52 -9.09 7.27 -42.13
C ARG A 52 -9.38 5.77 -42.09
N TRP A 53 -10.55 5.33 -42.56
CA TRP A 53 -10.94 3.93 -42.58
C TRP A 53 -10.35 3.19 -43.79
N CYS A 54 -9.03 3.09 -43.85
CA CYS A 54 -8.30 2.42 -44.92
C CYS A 54 -7.09 1.64 -44.40
N TRP A 55 -6.56 0.74 -45.24
CA TRP A 55 -5.41 -0.09 -44.89
C TRP A 55 -4.15 0.75 -44.65
N GLU A 56 -3.95 1.74 -45.49
CA GLU A 56 -2.78 2.63 -45.51
C GLU A 56 -2.65 3.35 -44.17
N GLU A 57 -3.77 3.84 -43.62
CA GLU A 57 -3.80 4.53 -42.34
C GLU A 57 -3.53 3.58 -41.16
N VAL A 58 -4.06 2.36 -41.20
CA VAL A 58 -3.76 1.37 -40.15
C VAL A 58 -2.27 0.99 -40.19
N TYR A 59 -1.73 0.70 -41.37
CA TYR A 59 -0.33 0.36 -41.57
C TYR A 59 0.61 1.50 -41.14
N ARG A 60 0.29 2.74 -41.52
CA ARG A 60 1.01 3.94 -41.08
C ARG A 60 1.05 4.08 -39.56
N GLN A 61 -0.08 3.83 -38.88
CA GLN A 61 -0.12 3.86 -37.42
C GLN A 61 0.65 2.71 -36.76
N MET A 62 0.68 1.53 -37.39
CA MET A 62 1.50 0.41 -36.91
C MET A 62 3.00 0.73 -36.99
N LEU A 63 3.46 1.29 -38.12
CA LEU A 63 4.84 1.78 -38.27
C LEU A 63 5.17 2.86 -37.23
N TYR A 64 4.24 3.80 -37.00
CA TYR A 64 4.41 4.82 -35.96
C TYR A 64 4.57 4.21 -34.56
N ARG A 65 3.77 3.20 -34.20
CA ARG A 65 3.89 2.53 -32.90
C ARG A 65 5.22 1.80 -32.77
N TYR A 66 5.66 1.11 -33.82
CA TYR A 66 6.97 0.44 -33.84
C TYR A 66 8.10 1.45 -33.62
N GLU A 67 8.10 2.54 -34.39
CA GLU A 67 9.11 3.59 -34.27
C GLU A 67 9.13 4.21 -32.87
N ARG A 68 7.97 4.54 -32.31
CA ARG A 68 7.89 5.19 -31.00
C ARG A 68 8.24 4.26 -29.84
N GLU A 69 7.71 3.05 -29.83
CA GLU A 69 7.87 2.16 -28.69
C GLU A 69 9.17 1.35 -28.76
N ILE A 70 9.49 0.81 -29.94
CA ILE A 70 10.61 -0.11 -30.11
C ILE A 70 11.89 0.66 -30.42
N ASN A 71 11.89 1.51 -31.45
CA ASN A 71 13.11 2.22 -31.85
C ASN A 71 13.48 3.35 -30.89
N GLN A 72 12.50 4.17 -30.49
CA GLN A 72 12.73 5.29 -29.56
C GLN A 72 12.67 4.89 -28.07
N GLY A 73 12.21 3.68 -27.76
CA GLY A 73 12.08 3.20 -26.37
C GLY A 73 11.04 3.95 -25.54
N VAL A 74 10.08 4.64 -26.16
CA VAL A 74 9.07 5.42 -25.42
C VAL A 74 7.94 4.51 -24.96
N ARG A 75 8.01 4.14 -23.67
CA ARG A 75 7.09 3.18 -23.06
C ARG A 75 5.76 3.82 -22.64
N PRO A 76 4.60 3.23 -23.03
CA PRO A 76 3.30 3.70 -22.60
C PRO A 76 3.04 3.52 -21.10
N PRO A 77 2.10 4.29 -20.51
CA PRO A 77 1.83 4.27 -19.07
C PRO A 77 1.55 2.90 -18.48
N LEU A 78 0.70 2.09 -19.10
CA LEU A 78 0.40 0.77 -18.56
C LEU A 78 1.61 -0.16 -18.60
N ARG A 79 2.45 -0.05 -19.64
CA ARG A 79 3.70 -0.81 -19.73
C ARG A 79 4.66 -0.41 -18.61
N LEU A 80 4.83 0.89 -18.36
CA LEU A 80 5.64 1.39 -17.24
C LEU A 80 5.12 0.94 -15.87
N ILE A 81 3.81 0.81 -15.71
CA ILE A 81 3.22 0.31 -14.45
C ILE A 81 3.45 -1.19 -14.29
N ALA A 82 3.24 -1.98 -15.36
CA ALA A 82 3.46 -3.44 -15.34
C ALA A 82 4.93 -3.80 -15.09
N THR A 83 5.87 -3.00 -15.65
CA THR A 83 7.31 -3.15 -15.41
C THR A 83 7.79 -2.44 -14.14
N GLN A 84 6.88 -1.87 -13.34
CA GLN A 84 7.17 -1.17 -12.09
C GLN A 84 8.14 0.03 -12.20
N ASP A 85 8.29 0.59 -13.40
CA ASP A 85 9.07 1.82 -13.65
C ASP A 85 8.29 3.10 -13.33
N ALA A 86 6.97 3.00 -13.18
CA ALA A 86 6.11 4.10 -12.76
C ALA A 86 5.04 3.62 -11.77
N PRO A 87 4.67 4.44 -10.76
CA PRO A 87 3.70 4.01 -9.78
C PRO A 87 2.28 4.03 -10.36
N SER A 88 1.52 2.97 -10.09
CA SER A 88 0.09 2.85 -10.45
C SER A 88 -0.80 3.92 -9.81
N THR A 89 -0.31 4.57 -8.75
CA THR A 89 -1.01 5.65 -8.04
C THR A 89 -1.00 6.97 -8.80
N SER A 90 -0.17 7.10 -9.84
CA SER A 90 -0.08 8.31 -10.67
C SER A 90 -1.42 8.65 -11.32
N PRO A 91 -1.77 9.95 -11.45
CA PRO A 91 -2.95 10.36 -12.20
C PRO A 91 -2.89 9.87 -13.65
N MET A 92 -3.94 9.22 -14.13
CA MET A 92 -4.02 8.74 -15.51
C MET A 92 -5.45 8.75 -16.02
N VAL A 93 -5.61 8.81 -17.34
CA VAL A 93 -6.90 8.61 -18.01
C VAL A 93 -6.81 7.32 -18.82
N LEU A 94 -7.73 6.40 -18.55
CA LEU A 94 -7.87 5.13 -19.27
C LEU A 94 -9.26 5.06 -19.92
N CYS A 95 -9.39 4.23 -20.95
CA CYS A 95 -10.66 3.93 -21.60
C CYS A 95 -11.11 2.51 -21.22
N VAL A 96 -12.40 2.32 -20.94
CA VAL A 96 -12.97 0.98 -20.71
C VAL A 96 -13.07 0.25 -22.06
N SER A 97 -12.28 -0.81 -22.25
CA SER A 97 -12.32 -1.64 -23.47
C SER A 97 -13.27 -2.82 -23.35
N GLU A 98 -13.44 -3.38 -22.15
CA GLU A 98 -14.33 -4.53 -21.91
C GLU A 98 -14.89 -4.50 -20.48
N ILE A 99 -16.04 -5.15 -20.28
CA ILE A 99 -16.65 -5.37 -18.97
C ILE A 99 -17.00 -6.85 -18.87
N LYS A 100 -16.33 -7.57 -17.97
CA LYS A 100 -16.55 -9.00 -17.72
C LYS A 100 -17.34 -9.18 -16.44
N TRP A 101 -18.48 -9.86 -16.52
CA TRP A 101 -19.24 -10.22 -15.32
C TRP A 101 -18.73 -11.55 -14.80
N LEU A 102 -18.23 -11.57 -13.56
CA LEU A 102 -17.97 -12.82 -12.87
C LEU A 102 -19.29 -13.55 -12.64
N GLU A 103 -19.30 -14.87 -12.80
CA GLU A 103 -20.50 -15.67 -12.57
C GLU A 103 -20.91 -15.61 -11.10
N ASN A 104 -22.23 -15.66 -10.86
CA ASN A 104 -22.73 -15.82 -9.51
C ASN A 104 -22.32 -17.19 -8.97
N ARG A 105 -21.83 -17.24 -7.73
CA ARG A 105 -21.45 -18.50 -7.08
C ARG A 105 -22.14 -18.61 -5.74
N LEU A 106 -22.57 -19.82 -5.40
CA LEU A 106 -22.99 -20.13 -4.03
C LEU A 106 -21.73 -20.26 -3.18
N LEU A 107 -21.62 -19.42 -2.17
CA LEU A 107 -20.58 -19.53 -1.16
C LEU A 107 -20.90 -20.70 -0.24
N GLU A 108 -19.88 -21.25 0.42
CA GLU A 108 -20.03 -22.38 1.37
C GLU A 108 -20.98 -22.07 2.53
N ASN A 109 -21.17 -20.78 2.85
CA ASN A 109 -22.09 -20.30 3.88
C ASN A 109 -23.56 -20.20 3.39
N GLY A 110 -23.87 -20.63 2.16
CA GLY A 110 -25.21 -20.57 1.58
C GLY A 110 -25.61 -19.20 1.01
N GLU A 111 -24.72 -18.20 1.07
CA GLU A 111 -24.96 -16.88 0.45
C GLU A 111 -24.65 -16.91 -1.05
N MET A 112 -25.50 -16.25 -1.84
CA MET A 112 -25.27 -16.09 -3.28
C MET A 112 -24.31 -14.92 -3.52
N TYR A 113 -23.07 -15.21 -3.90
CA TYR A 113 -22.14 -14.19 -4.38
C TYR A 113 -22.65 -13.67 -5.71
N HIS A 114 -23.16 -12.44 -5.70
CA HIS A 114 -23.43 -11.71 -6.93
C HIS A 114 -22.11 -11.24 -7.53
N GLY A 115 -21.79 -11.74 -8.72
CA GLY A 115 -20.54 -11.43 -9.40
C GLY A 115 -20.28 -9.92 -9.49
N CYS A 116 -19.12 -9.50 -8.98
CA CYS A 116 -18.63 -8.16 -9.22
C CYS A 116 -18.10 -8.07 -10.67
N PRO A 117 -18.40 -7.01 -11.42
CA PRO A 117 -17.84 -6.83 -12.74
C PRO A 117 -16.33 -6.57 -12.62
N GLU A 118 -15.57 -7.07 -13.57
CA GLU A 118 -14.18 -6.72 -13.77
C GLU A 118 -14.04 -5.92 -15.06
N LEU A 119 -13.26 -4.85 -15.04
CA LEU A 119 -13.04 -4.01 -16.21
C LEU A 119 -11.77 -4.45 -16.95
N GLU A 120 -11.77 -4.30 -18.26
CA GLU A 120 -10.54 -4.15 -19.03
C GLU A 120 -10.38 -2.67 -19.40
N LEU A 121 -9.20 -2.12 -19.11
CA LEU A 121 -8.88 -0.72 -19.33
C LEU A 121 -7.70 -0.59 -20.29
N THR A 122 -7.70 0.46 -21.11
CA THR A 122 -6.61 0.75 -22.04
C THR A 122 -6.13 2.19 -21.94
N ASP A 123 -4.81 2.39 -22.07
CA ASP A 123 -4.17 3.70 -22.29
C ASP A 123 -4.08 4.06 -23.79
N GLY A 124 -4.69 3.25 -24.65
CA GLY A 124 -4.60 3.34 -26.12
C GLY A 124 -3.44 2.57 -26.72
N TRP A 125 -2.49 2.08 -25.90
CA TRP A 125 -1.36 1.26 -26.32
C TRP A 125 -1.53 -0.20 -25.90
N TYR A 126 -1.87 -0.43 -24.64
CA TYR A 126 -2.05 -1.75 -24.05
C TYR A 126 -3.33 -1.82 -23.24
N LYS A 127 -3.64 -3.02 -22.75
CA LYS A 127 -4.82 -3.32 -21.95
C LYS A 127 -4.41 -3.92 -20.61
N ILE A 128 -5.17 -3.63 -19.57
CA ILE A 128 -4.97 -4.17 -18.22
C ILE A 128 -6.32 -4.47 -17.57
N ARG A 129 -6.39 -5.53 -16.77
CA ARG A 129 -7.58 -5.85 -15.97
C ARG A 129 -7.68 -4.92 -14.77
N ALA A 130 -8.89 -4.61 -14.34
CA ALA A 130 -9.13 -3.78 -13.18
C ALA A 130 -10.31 -4.28 -12.33
N GLN A 131 -10.06 -4.40 -11.04
CA GLN A 131 -11.08 -4.64 -10.03
C GLN A 131 -11.72 -3.32 -9.61
N VAL A 132 -13.01 -3.37 -9.32
CA VAL A 132 -13.81 -2.22 -8.96
C VAL A 132 -14.56 -2.45 -7.65
N ASP A 133 -14.86 -1.37 -6.96
CA ASP A 133 -15.62 -1.38 -5.72
C ASP A 133 -17.14 -1.27 -5.95
N ALA A 134 -17.90 -1.21 -4.86
CA ALA A 134 -19.35 -1.19 -4.91
C ALA A 134 -19.92 0.04 -5.65
N PRO A 135 -19.43 1.29 -5.45
CA PRO A 135 -19.88 2.43 -6.24
C PRO A 135 -19.63 2.29 -7.75
N LEU A 136 -18.45 1.83 -8.15
CA LEU A 136 -18.14 1.61 -9.57
C LEU A 136 -19.00 0.48 -10.16
N THR A 137 -19.24 -0.58 -9.39
CA THR A 137 -20.19 -1.65 -9.77
C THR A 137 -21.59 -1.10 -10.02
N ARG A 138 -22.09 -0.22 -9.15
CA ARG A 138 -23.38 0.46 -9.36
C ARG A 138 -23.36 1.34 -10.60
N ALA A 139 -22.26 2.06 -10.85
CA ALA A 139 -22.09 2.90 -12.02
C ALA A 139 -22.12 2.09 -13.34
N ILE A 140 -21.55 0.87 -13.32
CA ILE A 140 -21.59 -0.08 -14.43
C ILE A 140 -23.02 -0.61 -14.64
N ARG A 141 -23.69 -1.07 -13.57
CA ARG A 141 -25.09 -1.55 -13.66
C ARG A 141 -26.04 -0.49 -14.18
N LYS A 142 -25.82 0.78 -13.83
CA LYS A 142 -26.61 1.92 -14.32
C LYS A 142 -26.28 2.30 -15.78
N GLY A 143 -25.19 1.78 -16.35
CA GLY A 143 -24.71 2.16 -17.70
C GLY A 143 -23.99 3.52 -17.75
N THR A 144 -23.75 4.15 -16.59
CA THR A 144 -22.96 5.40 -16.54
C THR A 144 -21.48 5.14 -16.83
N LEU A 145 -20.95 4.01 -16.37
CA LEU A 145 -19.64 3.49 -16.74
C LEU A 145 -19.86 2.34 -17.73
N ALA A 146 -19.40 2.51 -18.97
CA ALA A 146 -19.64 1.59 -20.07
C ALA A 146 -18.41 1.52 -20.99
N ILE A 147 -18.37 0.50 -21.85
CA ILE A 147 -17.32 0.34 -22.87
C ILE A 147 -17.22 1.62 -23.73
N GLY A 148 -15.99 2.06 -24.01
CA GLY A 148 -15.67 3.29 -24.72
C GLY A 148 -15.66 4.56 -23.85
N ARG A 149 -16.09 4.50 -22.58
CA ARG A 149 -15.99 5.64 -21.67
C ARG A 149 -14.56 5.80 -21.17
N LYS A 150 -14.11 7.06 -21.13
CA LYS A 150 -12.84 7.44 -20.51
C LYS A 150 -13.06 7.74 -19.04
N ILE A 151 -12.16 7.25 -18.21
CA ILE A 151 -12.14 7.47 -16.77
C ILE A 151 -10.80 8.06 -16.35
N ALA A 152 -10.84 9.10 -15.52
CA ALA A 152 -9.70 9.66 -14.83
C ALA A 152 -9.55 8.92 -13.49
N ILE A 153 -8.37 8.37 -13.26
CA ILE A 153 -8.02 7.54 -12.12
C ILE A 153 -6.85 8.18 -11.40
N VAL A 154 -6.87 8.14 -10.07
CA VAL A 154 -5.75 8.52 -9.21
C VAL A 154 -5.68 7.58 -8.02
N GLY A 155 -4.47 7.24 -7.56
CA GLY A 155 -4.31 6.39 -6.39
C GLY A 155 -4.72 4.92 -6.58
N ALA A 156 -4.75 4.42 -7.83
CA ALA A 156 -4.99 3.00 -8.08
C ALA A 156 -3.86 2.15 -7.50
N ARG A 157 -4.22 1.02 -6.89
CA ARG A 157 -3.24 0.04 -6.41
C ARG A 157 -2.97 -0.99 -7.50
N LEU A 158 -1.73 -1.45 -7.58
CA LEU A 158 -1.35 -2.57 -8.42
C LEU A 158 -1.45 -3.85 -7.59
N ASP A 159 -2.30 -4.77 -8.01
CA ASP A 159 -2.39 -6.11 -7.47
C ASP A 159 -1.68 -7.06 -8.44
N SER A 160 -0.64 -7.75 -7.97
CA SER A 160 0.11 -8.69 -8.81
C SER A 160 0.35 -9.99 -8.06
N GLU A 161 0.12 -11.10 -8.76
CA GLU A 161 0.40 -12.45 -8.26
C GLU A 161 1.91 -12.70 -8.07
N ARG A 162 2.75 -11.98 -8.81
CA ARG A 162 4.21 -12.08 -8.74
C ARG A 162 4.80 -10.76 -8.26
N LYS A 163 5.89 -10.82 -7.49
CA LYS A 163 6.57 -9.60 -7.03
C LYS A 163 7.40 -8.95 -8.13
N ASP A 164 7.86 -9.72 -9.11
CA ASP A 164 8.77 -9.24 -10.13
C ASP A 164 8.06 -8.44 -11.23
N PRO A 165 8.73 -7.43 -11.81
CA PRO A 165 8.27 -6.74 -13.02
C PRO A 165 7.94 -7.71 -14.15
N GLN A 166 6.86 -7.45 -14.89
CA GLN A 166 6.44 -8.27 -16.02
C GLN A 166 6.17 -7.43 -17.26
N GLU A 167 6.46 -7.99 -18.43
CA GLU A 167 6.05 -7.38 -19.68
C GLU A 167 4.52 -7.41 -19.83
N ILE A 168 3.95 -6.29 -20.27
CA ILE A 168 2.50 -6.06 -20.16
C ILE A 168 1.64 -7.07 -20.93
N LEU A 169 2.12 -7.57 -22.06
CA LEU A 169 1.38 -8.56 -22.87
C LEU A 169 1.33 -9.95 -22.21
N GLU A 170 2.30 -10.26 -21.37
CA GLU A 170 2.36 -11.51 -20.60
C GLU A 170 1.64 -11.38 -19.25
N ALA A 171 1.58 -10.15 -18.73
CA ALA A 171 1.04 -9.82 -17.42
C ALA A 171 -0.50 -9.76 -17.34
N TYR A 172 -1.21 -9.93 -18.46
CA TYR A 172 -2.66 -9.67 -18.53
C TYR A 172 -3.50 -10.44 -17.49
N ASN A 173 -3.09 -11.66 -17.13
CA ASN A 173 -3.78 -12.47 -16.13
C ASN A 173 -3.20 -12.36 -14.72
N SER A 174 -1.94 -11.91 -14.58
CA SER A 174 -1.20 -11.87 -13.32
C SER A 174 -1.21 -10.49 -12.65
N ILE A 175 -1.59 -9.43 -13.37
CA ILE A 175 -1.62 -8.05 -12.86
C ILE A 175 -3.00 -7.44 -13.05
N LYS A 176 -3.48 -6.76 -12.00
CA LYS A 176 -4.75 -6.04 -11.99
C LYS A 176 -4.60 -4.68 -11.31
N LEU A 177 -5.34 -3.68 -11.80
CA LEU A 177 -5.51 -2.42 -11.09
C LEU A 177 -6.69 -2.51 -10.14
N ILE A 178 -6.51 -2.10 -8.88
CA ILE A 178 -7.61 -1.94 -7.93
C ILE A 178 -8.05 -0.48 -7.96
N LEU A 179 -9.28 -0.25 -8.42
CA LEU A 179 -9.91 1.06 -8.48
C LEU A 179 -10.82 1.31 -7.28
N THR A 180 -10.87 2.57 -6.85
CA THR A 180 -11.81 3.04 -5.83
C THR A 180 -12.70 4.13 -6.42
N GLY A 181 -13.99 4.10 -6.10
CA GLY A 181 -15.01 4.97 -6.66
C GLY A 181 -14.81 6.43 -6.27
N ASN A 182 -14.34 6.71 -5.05
CA ASN A 182 -14.04 8.08 -4.61
C ASN A 182 -12.78 8.67 -5.26
N SER A 183 -11.99 7.86 -5.96
CA SER A 183 -10.76 8.28 -6.67
C SER A 183 -10.82 8.00 -8.18
N THR A 184 -12.02 7.72 -8.70
CA THR A 184 -12.27 7.47 -10.13
C THR A 184 -13.39 8.37 -10.63
N HIS A 185 -13.14 9.12 -11.70
CA HIS A 185 -14.09 10.05 -12.28
C HIS A 185 -14.29 9.80 -13.77
N LEU A 186 -15.46 10.13 -14.31
CA LEU A 186 -15.63 10.17 -15.77
C LEU A 186 -14.79 11.30 -16.36
N ALA A 187 -14.00 10.98 -17.38
CA ALA A 187 -13.22 11.94 -18.13
C ALA A 187 -13.99 12.44 -19.37
N PRO A 188 -13.72 13.67 -19.85
CA PRO A 188 -14.25 14.15 -21.12
C PRO A 188 -13.93 13.19 -22.28
N TRP A 189 -14.80 13.14 -23.28
CA TRP A 189 -14.63 12.25 -24.45
C TRP A 189 -13.31 12.50 -25.18
N HIS A 190 -12.85 13.75 -25.24
CA HIS A 190 -11.61 14.17 -25.90
C HIS A 190 -10.37 14.07 -24.99
N ALA A 191 -10.51 13.65 -23.73
CA ALA A 191 -9.37 13.55 -22.81
C ALA A 191 -8.29 12.61 -23.39
N LYS A 192 -7.03 13.04 -23.31
CA LYS A 192 -5.89 12.25 -23.80
C LYS A 192 -5.66 11.07 -22.86
N LEU A 193 -5.56 9.86 -23.40
CA LEU A 193 -5.26 8.66 -22.62
C LEU A 193 -3.81 8.68 -22.11
N GLY A 194 -3.58 8.01 -20.98
CA GLY A 194 -2.29 7.90 -20.32
C GLY A 194 -2.12 8.81 -19.11
N PHE A 195 -0.87 8.98 -18.66
CA PHE A 195 -0.55 9.81 -17.49
C PHE A 195 -1.01 11.26 -17.65
N GLN A 196 -1.52 11.82 -16.56
CA GLN A 196 -1.94 13.21 -16.48
C GLN A 196 -1.00 13.98 -15.56
N ARG A 197 -0.80 15.26 -15.87
CA ARG A 197 -0.01 16.17 -15.01
C ARG A 197 -0.81 16.64 -13.80
N GLU A 198 -2.12 16.83 -13.99
CA GLU A 198 -3.01 17.33 -12.96
C GLU A 198 -3.65 16.17 -12.20
N LEU A 199 -3.72 16.31 -10.89
CA LEU A 199 -4.42 15.37 -10.01
C LEU A 199 -5.94 15.63 -10.11
N PRO A 200 -6.75 14.63 -10.47
CA PRO A 200 -8.19 14.71 -10.30
C PRO A 200 -8.52 14.92 -8.82
N VAL A 201 -9.25 15.99 -8.52
CA VAL A 201 -9.67 16.32 -7.16
C VAL A 201 -11.14 15.92 -6.99
N ALA A 202 -11.41 15.09 -5.99
CA ALA A 202 -12.77 14.72 -5.63
C ALA A 202 -13.46 15.87 -4.87
N THR A 203 -14.75 16.03 -5.14
CA THR A 203 -15.64 16.96 -4.39
C THR A 203 -16.49 16.16 -3.41
N MET A 204 -16.87 16.74 -2.28
CA MET A 204 -17.76 16.09 -1.30
C MET A 204 -19.09 15.67 -1.90
N HIS A 205 -19.55 16.38 -2.94
CA HIS A 205 -20.75 16.01 -3.69
C HIS A 205 -20.58 14.66 -4.41
N SER A 206 -19.41 14.38 -4.98
CA SER A 206 -19.13 13.11 -5.69
C SER A 206 -18.86 11.93 -4.76
N LEU A 207 -18.60 12.18 -3.48
CA LEU A 207 -18.20 11.13 -2.55
C LEU A 207 -19.36 10.19 -2.20
N THR A 208 -19.01 8.92 -2.14
CA THR A 208 -19.84 7.84 -1.62
C THR A 208 -19.23 7.24 -0.37
N ARG A 209 -20.10 6.87 0.57
CA ARG A 209 -19.73 6.34 1.88
C ARG A 209 -18.92 5.04 1.79
N ASP A 210 -19.12 4.26 0.73
CA ASP A 210 -18.51 2.95 0.45
C ASP A 210 -17.49 2.97 -0.72
N GLY A 211 -17.02 4.15 -1.14
CA GLY A 211 -16.13 4.31 -2.31
C GLY A 211 -14.63 4.30 -2.04
N GLY A 212 -14.21 3.69 -0.94
CA GLY A 212 -12.82 3.56 -0.57
C GLY A 212 -12.11 4.89 -0.29
N ILE A 213 -10.78 4.86 -0.36
CA ILE A 213 -9.89 6.01 -0.11
C ILE A 213 -10.19 7.12 -1.12
N ILE A 214 -10.13 8.36 -0.63
CA ILE A 214 -10.20 9.58 -1.41
C ILE A 214 -8.77 10.05 -1.67
N ALA A 215 -8.30 9.92 -2.92
CA ALA A 215 -6.91 10.17 -3.27
C ALA A 215 -6.50 11.64 -3.10
N ALA A 216 -7.38 12.58 -3.47
CA ALA A 216 -7.13 14.01 -3.33
C ALA A 216 -8.43 14.81 -3.18
N MET A 217 -8.42 15.78 -2.27
CA MET A 217 -9.48 16.77 -2.08
C MET A 217 -8.88 18.16 -1.93
N ASP A 218 -9.57 19.15 -2.48
CA ASP A 218 -9.24 20.56 -2.32
C ASP A 218 -10.20 21.20 -1.33
N LEU A 219 -9.69 21.53 -0.14
CA LEU A 219 -10.48 21.80 1.06
C LEU A 219 -10.20 23.19 1.61
N LEU A 220 -11.25 23.83 2.11
CA LEU A 220 -11.18 25.04 2.93
C LEU A 220 -11.52 24.71 4.37
N VAL A 221 -10.65 25.07 5.31
CA VAL A 221 -10.90 24.92 6.75
C VAL A 221 -11.95 25.95 7.19
N VAL A 222 -13.02 25.48 7.84
CA VAL A 222 -14.13 26.31 8.32
C VAL A 222 -14.07 26.48 9.83
N LYS A 223 -13.80 25.40 10.57
CA LYS A 223 -13.74 25.41 12.02
C LYS A 223 -12.67 24.44 12.49
N VAL A 224 -12.01 24.78 13.60
CA VAL A 224 -10.93 23.99 14.19
C VAL A 224 -11.31 23.72 15.65
N TYR A 225 -11.41 22.44 16.03
CA TYR A 225 -11.65 22.06 17.42
C TYR A 225 -10.33 21.92 18.20
N PRO A 226 -10.36 21.94 19.55
CA PRO A 226 -9.19 21.67 20.37
C PRO A 226 -8.57 20.29 20.09
N ILE A 227 -7.30 20.12 20.47
CA ILE A 227 -6.63 18.80 20.40
C ILE A 227 -7.22 17.93 21.51
N ALA A 228 -7.43 16.66 21.19
CA ALA A 228 -7.81 15.63 22.13
C ALA A 228 -6.85 14.45 22.03
N TYR A 229 -6.82 13.64 23.08
CA TYR A 229 -5.90 12.52 23.24
C TYR A 229 -6.67 11.22 23.48
N PHE A 230 -6.18 10.14 22.91
CA PHE A 230 -6.59 8.78 23.26
C PHE A 230 -5.37 8.01 23.76
N GLU A 231 -5.55 7.31 24.87
CA GLU A 231 -4.59 6.35 25.36
C GLU A 231 -5.10 4.94 25.05
N PHE A 232 -4.24 4.12 24.44
CA PHE A 232 -4.52 2.74 24.12
C PHE A 232 -3.87 1.84 25.17
N ILE A 233 -4.71 1.15 25.94
CA ILE A 233 -4.29 0.26 27.01
C ILE A 233 -4.43 -1.18 26.52
N HIS A 234 -3.32 -1.90 26.49
CA HIS A 234 -3.31 -3.32 26.16
C HIS A 234 -3.63 -4.14 27.40
N THR A 235 -4.68 -4.96 27.33
CA THR A 235 -5.09 -5.90 28.39
C THR A 235 -5.19 -7.31 27.83
N GLU A 236 -5.21 -8.34 28.68
CA GLU A 236 -5.42 -9.74 28.28
C GLU A 236 -6.70 -9.96 27.45
N LYS A 237 -7.72 -9.11 27.66
CA LYS A 237 -9.02 -9.17 26.97
C LYS A 237 -9.06 -8.34 25.68
N GLY A 238 -7.95 -7.72 25.28
CA GLY A 238 -7.84 -6.87 24.10
C GLY A 238 -7.45 -5.43 24.42
N ARG A 239 -7.58 -4.56 23.42
CA ARG A 239 -7.17 -3.16 23.50
C ARG A 239 -8.34 -2.30 23.98
N ILE A 240 -8.17 -1.62 25.11
CA ILE A 240 -9.13 -0.67 25.67
C ILE A 240 -8.66 0.74 25.32
N ASN A 241 -9.60 1.62 24.98
CA ASN A 241 -9.30 3.02 24.69
C ASN A 241 -9.73 3.86 25.90
N ASN A 242 -8.83 4.66 26.44
CA ASN A 242 -9.12 5.69 27.44
C ASN A 242 -9.16 7.06 26.75
N GLY A 243 -10.26 7.80 26.93
CA GLY A 243 -10.52 9.08 26.27
C GLY A 243 -11.82 9.12 25.46
N PRO A 244 -12.08 10.21 24.71
CA PRO A 244 -11.14 11.30 24.39
C PRO A 244 -10.88 12.23 25.58
N LEU A 245 -9.61 12.49 25.86
CA LEU A 245 -9.13 13.38 26.93
C LEU A 245 -8.82 14.76 26.36
N ASN A 246 -9.11 15.82 27.11
CA ASN A 246 -8.63 17.16 26.76
C ASN A 246 -7.16 17.38 27.17
N GLU A 247 -6.57 18.49 26.74
CA GLU A 247 -5.16 18.80 27.01
C GLU A 247 -4.82 18.90 28.51
N LYS A 248 -5.74 19.40 29.34
CA LYS A 248 -5.51 19.50 30.79
C LYS A 248 -5.56 18.14 31.47
N GLU A 249 -6.52 17.30 31.08
CA GLU A 249 -6.66 15.92 31.58
C GLU A 249 -5.47 15.06 31.18
N GLU A 250 -5.01 15.14 29.94
CA GLU A 250 -3.82 14.42 29.50
C GLU A 250 -2.55 14.95 30.18
N MET A 251 -2.44 16.27 30.41
CA MET A 251 -1.33 16.81 31.17
C MET A 251 -1.33 16.31 32.62
N ALA A 252 -2.49 16.25 33.29
CA ALA A 252 -2.60 15.70 34.63
C ALA A 252 -2.24 14.22 34.69
N LEU A 253 -2.76 13.40 33.75
CA LEU A 253 -2.40 11.98 33.65
C LEU A 253 -0.93 11.77 33.30
N ARG A 254 -0.36 12.66 32.49
CA ARG A 254 1.07 12.65 32.18
C ARG A 254 1.90 13.00 33.41
N ASP A 255 1.51 13.97 34.21
CA ASP A 255 2.20 14.35 35.45
C ASP A 255 2.08 13.23 36.49
N GLU A 256 0.89 12.65 36.68
CA GLU A 256 0.67 11.48 37.52
C GLU A 256 1.49 10.28 37.05
N TRP A 257 1.50 10.02 35.74
CA TRP A 257 2.35 9.00 35.16
C TRP A 257 3.81 9.35 35.31
N GLN A 258 4.25 10.60 35.20
CA GLN A 258 5.66 11.00 35.35
C GLN A 258 6.14 10.86 36.80
N VAL A 259 5.28 11.19 37.76
CA VAL A 259 5.51 10.94 39.20
C VAL A 259 5.52 9.42 39.47
N GLY A 260 4.56 8.70 38.89
CA GLY A 260 4.51 7.24 38.91
C GLY A 260 5.75 6.63 38.26
N VAL A 261 6.26 7.22 37.17
CA VAL A 261 7.44 6.84 36.38
C VAL A 261 8.71 7.18 37.12
N LEU A 262 8.80 8.18 37.99
CA LEU A 262 9.95 8.24 38.91
C LEU A 262 10.02 6.98 39.79
N GLY A 263 8.86 6.41 40.15
CA GLY A 263 8.75 5.08 40.74
C GLY A 263 8.97 3.93 39.75
N SER A 264 8.39 3.99 38.55
CA SER A 264 8.50 2.95 37.51
C SER A 264 9.84 2.95 36.78
N SER A 265 10.61 4.03 36.81
CA SER A 265 11.99 4.17 36.33
C SER A 265 12.91 3.48 37.32
N ARG A 266 12.72 3.69 38.63
CA ARG A 266 13.38 2.86 39.64
C ARG A 266 13.02 1.38 39.47
N ARG A 267 11.75 1.08 39.17
CA ARG A 267 11.32 -0.28 38.86
C ARG A 267 11.95 -0.81 37.56
N ARG A 268 11.99 -0.02 36.50
CA ARG A 268 12.59 -0.37 35.19
C ARG A 268 14.08 -0.61 35.33
N GLU A 269 14.81 0.26 36.03
CA GLU A 269 16.23 0.09 36.35
C GLU A 269 16.48 -1.15 37.21
N PHE A 270 15.61 -1.40 38.20
CA PHE A 270 15.70 -2.59 39.06
C PHE A 270 15.47 -3.89 38.28
N GLU A 271 14.40 -3.94 37.47
CA GLU A 271 14.10 -5.11 36.63
C GLU A 271 15.16 -5.27 35.52
N GLU A 272 15.66 -4.19 34.92
CA GLU A 272 16.79 -4.26 33.99
C GLU A 272 18.03 -4.87 34.66
N SER A 273 18.37 -4.41 35.87
CA SER A 273 19.49 -4.95 36.64
C SER A 273 19.27 -6.44 36.94
N LYS A 274 18.05 -6.84 37.27
CA LYS A 274 17.70 -8.23 37.54
C LYS A 274 17.80 -9.11 36.30
N LEU A 275 17.31 -8.65 35.15
CA LEU A 275 17.43 -9.35 33.87
C LEU A 275 18.89 -9.49 33.44
N ARG A 276 19.70 -8.43 33.61
CA ARG A 276 21.15 -8.49 33.40
C ARG A 276 21.82 -9.51 34.32
N GLU A 277 21.46 -9.52 35.60
CA GLU A 277 22.00 -10.48 36.58
C GLU A 277 21.60 -11.93 36.25
N ASP A 278 20.37 -12.16 35.81
CA ASP A 278 19.89 -13.50 35.44
C ASP A 278 20.57 -13.99 34.16
N PHE A 279 20.76 -13.11 33.17
CA PHE A 279 21.57 -13.41 31.99
C PHE A 279 23.01 -13.73 32.37
N ASP A 280 23.64 -12.91 33.22
CA ASP A 280 25.01 -13.13 33.73
C ASP A 280 25.16 -14.50 34.43
N LYS A 281 24.15 -14.94 35.21
CA LYS A 281 24.15 -16.26 35.85
C LYS A 281 24.12 -17.38 34.81
N ILE A 282 23.27 -17.26 33.79
CA ILE A 282 23.17 -18.22 32.68
C ILE A 282 24.50 -18.25 31.91
N THR A 283 25.04 -17.09 31.54
CA THR A 283 26.33 -16.97 30.87
C THR A 283 27.46 -17.64 31.67
N ARG A 284 27.57 -17.36 32.98
CA ARG A 284 28.58 -18.00 33.86
C ARG A 284 28.41 -19.51 33.92
N ARG A 285 27.17 -19.99 33.96
CA ARG A 285 26.84 -21.44 33.97
C ARG A 285 27.34 -22.12 32.68
N TYR A 286 27.02 -21.57 31.52
CA TYR A 286 27.44 -22.11 30.23
C TYR A 286 28.95 -21.99 29.99
N HIS A 287 29.60 -20.92 30.45
CA HIS A 287 31.08 -20.85 30.48
C HIS A 287 31.67 -21.99 31.32
N GLY A 288 31.11 -22.25 32.51
CA GLY A 288 31.53 -23.38 33.34
C GLY A 288 31.30 -24.75 32.67
N TYR A 289 30.25 -24.89 31.86
CA TYR A 289 30.02 -26.10 31.05
C TYR A 289 31.06 -26.23 29.93
N ALA A 290 31.30 -25.15 29.19
CA ALA A 290 32.30 -25.09 28.13
C ALA A 290 33.71 -25.46 28.65
N ASP A 291 34.13 -24.92 29.80
CA ASP A 291 35.43 -25.24 30.40
C ASP A 291 35.58 -26.72 30.75
N ARG A 292 34.52 -27.36 31.26
CA ARG A 292 34.53 -28.80 31.58
C ARG A 292 34.59 -29.65 30.32
N LEU A 293 33.85 -29.26 29.29
CA LEU A 293 33.85 -29.95 28.00
C LEU A 293 35.17 -29.77 27.24
N GLU A 294 35.82 -28.60 27.35
CA GLU A 294 37.12 -28.33 26.73
C GLU A 294 38.23 -29.19 27.35
N ARG A 295 38.24 -29.34 28.69
CA ARG A 295 39.14 -30.28 29.37
C ARG A 295 38.93 -31.73 28.90
N LYS A 296 37.69 -32.11 28.59
CA LYS A 296 37.34 -33.47 28.14
C LYS A 296 37.67 -33.71 26.67
N ALA A 297 37.53 -32.69 25.83
CA ALA A 297 37.93 -32.74 24.43
C ALA A 297 39.46 -32.85 24.28
N GLY A 298 40.20 -32.13 25.13
CA GLY A 298 41.67 -32.13 25.15
C GLY A 298 42.31 -31.68 23.82
N ASN A 299 43.63 -31.83 23.70
CA ASN A 299 44.38 -31.40 22.51
C ASN A 299 44.14 -32.27 21.26
N GLN A 300 43.30 -33.30 21.36
CA GLN A 300 43.01 -34.25 20.28
C GLN A 300 41.88 -33.78 19.36
N PHE A 301 41.05 -32.84 19.81
CA PHE A 301 39.99 -32.29 18.99
C PHE A 301 40.55 -31.38 17.88
N ARG A 302 40.38 -31.80 16.62
CA ARG A 302 40.63 -30.99 15.44
C ARG A 302 39.34 -30.91 14.63
N PRO A 303 38.75 -29.73 14.46
CA PRO A 303 37.56 -29.57 13.65
C PRO A 303 37.93 -29.82 12.18
N GLY A 304 37.31 -30.84 11.57
CA GLY A 304 37.40 -31.13 10.13
C GLY A 304 36.47 -30.25 9.29
N GLU A 305 36.52 -30.40 7.97
CA GLU A 305 35.67 -29.65 7.02
C GLU A 305 34.19 -30.08 7.03
N ASP A 306 33.88 -31.29 7.52
CA ASP A 306 32.54 -31.89 7.48
C ASP A 306 31.51 -31.28 8.45
N GLY A 307 31.91 -30.29 9.26
CA GLY A 307 31.00 -29.60 10.20
C GLY A 307 30.63 -30.41 11.46
N PRO A 308 29.81 -29.84 12.36
CA PRO A 308 29.36 -30.50 13.57
C PRO A 308 28.36 -31.63 13.27
N PRO A 309 28.38 -32.76 14.01
CA PRO A 309 27.35 -33.79 13.92
C PRO A 309 25.95 -33.26 14.33
N ASP A 310 24.88 -33.77 13.70
CA ASP A 310 23.48 -33.34 13.95
C ASP A 310 23.06 -33.46 15.42
N ARG A 311 23.56 -34.47 16.13
CA ARG A 311 23.28 -34.71 17.56
C ARG A 311 23.77 -33.60 18.51
N ILE A 312 24.62 -32.67 18.05
CA ILE A 312 25.21 -31.63 18.92
C ILE A 312 24.15 -30.62 19.37
N ASP A 313 23.15 -30.33 18.54
CA ASP A 313 22.06 -29.44 18.92
C ASP A 313 21.16 -30.10 20.00
N ASP A 314 20.81 -31.39 19.85
CA ASP A 314 20.06 -32.13 20.88
C ASP A 314 20.80 -32.18 22.23
N LEU A 315 22.14 -32.29 22.17
CA LEU A 315 22.99 -32.26 23.36
C LEU A 315 23.11 -30.87 23.98
N TYR A 316 22.97 -29.81 23.17
CA TYR A 316 22.96 -28.43 23.64
C TYR A 316 21.65 -28.11 24.38
N ASP A 317 20.51 -28.57 23.86
CA ASP A 317 19.20 -28.35 24.48
C ASP A 317 19.12 -29.03 25.86
N GLN A 318 19.71 -30.22 26.01
CA GLN A 318 19.83 -30.92 27.30
C GLN A 318 20.70 -30.18 28.35
N LEU A 319 21.41 -29.10 27.97
CA LEU A 319 22.18 -28.28 28.92
C LEU A 319 21.33 -27.22 29.62
N GLU A 320 20.08 -27.01 29.20
CA GLU A 320 19.18 -26.03 29.80
C GLU A 320 18.92 -26.36 31.27
N GLU A 321 18.70 -27.65 31.56
CA GLU A 321 18.47 -28.21 32.89
C GLU A 321 19.78 -28.68 33.57
N PRO A 322 20.14 -28.16 34.76
CA PRO A 322 21.42 -28.45 35.41
C PRO A 322 21.67 -29.94 35.70
N GLU A 323 20.62 -30.72 35.99
CA GLU A 323 20.72 -32.15 36.28
C GLU A 323 21.06 -32.98 35.03
N GLU A 324 20.51 -32.59 33.89
CA GLU A 324 20.76 -33.23 32.59
C GLU A 324 22.13 -32.82 32.05
N ALA A 325 22.49 -31.54 32.21
CA ALA A 325 23.80 -31.02 31.85
C ALA A 325 24.94 -31.83 32.50
N ALA A 326 24.80 -32.21 33.78
CA ALA A 326 25.79 -33.03 34.46
C ALA A 326 25.93 -34.43 33.82
N LYS A 327 24.82 -35.06 33.44
CA LYS A 327 24.80 -36.37 32.76
C LYS A 327 25.46 -36.27 31.40
N VAL A 328 25.08 -35.28 30.59
CA VAL A 328 25.65 -35.02 29.25
C VAL A 328 27.16 -34.80 29.33
N ILE A 329 27.62 -33.89 30.19
CA ILE A 329 29.05 -33.58 30.36
C ILE A 329 29.84 -34.82 30.80
N SER A 330 29.25 -35.70 31.62
CA SER A 330 29.89 -36.94 32.09
C SER A 330 29.97 -38.03 31.01
N ALA A 331 28.97 -38.15 30.14
CA ALA A 331 28.84 -39.25 29.17
C ALA A 331 29.36 -38.92 27.76
N ILE A 332 29.51 -37.64 27.41
CA ILE A 332 29.87 -37.20 26.05
C ILE A 332 31.27 -37.67 25.61
N SER A 333 31.43 -37.97 24.32
CA SER A 333 32.72 -38.32 23.73
C SER A 333 33.64 -37.10 23.60
N PRO A 334 34.98 -37.26 23.56
CA PRO A 334 35.92 -36.13 23.42
C PRO A 334 35.71 -35.31 22.13
N THR A 335 35.35 -35.97 21.02
CA THR A 335 35.11 -35.30 19.74
C THR A 335 33.82 -34.49 19.75
N ASP A 336 32.74 -35.02 20.33
CA ASP A 336 31.47 -34.30 20.44
C ASP A 336 31.58 -33.14 21.44
N ALA A 337 32.36 -33.33 22.52
CA ALA A 337 32.62 -32.27 23.49
C ALA A 337 33.27 -31.04 22.84
N GLY A 338 34.21 -31.23 21.91
CA GLY A 338 34.84 -30.12 21.18
C GLY A 338 33.87 -29.35 20.27
N TRP A 339 32.95 -30.06 19.59
CA TRP A 339 31.89 -29.43 18.79
C TRP A 339 30.86 -28.71 19.67
N LEU A 340 30.47 -29.31 20.79
CA LEU A 340 29.53 -28.72 21.74
C LEU A 340 30.09 -27.44 22.38
N VAL A 341 31.38 -27.39 22.71
CA VAL A 341 32.06 -26.16 23.18
C VAL A 341 31.96 -25.04 22.15
N ARG A 342 32.21 -25.35 20.87
CA ARG A 342 32.08 -24.36 19.79
C ARG A 342 30.64 -23.88 19.64
N ARG A 343 29.66 -24.78 19.73
CA ARG A 343 28.23 -24.44 19.70
C ARG A 343 27.84 -23.53 20.86
N ILE A 344 28.29 -23.84 22.08
CA ILE A 344 28.06 -23.02 23.28
C ILE A 344 28.68 -21.64 23.11
N ARG A 345 29.97 -21.53 22.73
CA ARG A 345 30.65 -20.23 22.56
C ARG A 345 29.96 -19.37 21.50
N LYS A 346 29.60 -19.98 20.36
CA LYS A 346 28.87 -19.29 19.29
C LYS A 346 27.49 -18.81 19.74
N GLN A 347 26.79 -19.60 20.56
CA GLN A 347 25.50 -19.19 21.11
C GLN A 347 25.65 -18.06 22.12
N LEU A 348 26.63 -18.13 23.02
CA LEU A 348 26.91 -17.07 24.00
C LEU A 348 27.27 -15.75 23.33
N GLU A 349 28.05 -15.77 22.25
CA GLU A 349 28.37 -14.57 21.46
C GLU A 349 27.10 -13.96 20.85
N LYS A 350 26.25 -14.80 20.24
CA LYS A 350 24.96 -14.37 19.69
C LYS A 350 24.00 -13.82 20.76
N ASP A 351 23.91 -14.48 21.91
CA ASP A 351 23.05 -14.06 23.02
C ASP A 351 23.55 -12.72 23.59
N GLN A 352 24.87 -12.53 23.68
CA GLN A 352 25.47 -11.27 24.11
C GLN A 352 25.19 -10.13 23.13
N GLU A 353 25.22 -10.39 21.82
CA GLU A 353 24.85 -9.41 20.78
C GLU A 353 23.37 -9.01 20.88
N ASN A 354 22.47 -9.96 21.18
CA ASN A 354 21.02 -9.71 21.27
C ASN A 354 20.56 -9.26 22.66
N LEU A 355 21.41 -9.31 23.69
CA LEU A 355 21.06 -9.08 25.09
C LEU A 355 20.28 -7.78 25.32
N MET A 356 20.70 -6.69 24.67
CA MET A 356 20.01 -5.40 24.82
C MET A 356 18.62 -5.41 24.20
N ASP A 357 18.45 -6.07 23.07
CA ASP A 357 17.15 -6.18 22.41
C ASP A 357 16.20 -7.10 23.18
N GLU A 358 16.71 -8.20 23.77
CA GLU A 358 15.95 -9.10 24.63
C GLU A 358 15.51 -8.43 25.93
N ILE A 359 16.43 -7.70 26.58
CA ILE A 359 16.13 -6.90 27.76
C ILE A 359 15.10 -5.81 27.43
N GLU A 360 15.28 -5.07 26.34
CA GLU A 360 14.33 -4.01 25.95
C GLU A 360 12.94 -4.60 25.66
N LYS A 361 12.88 -5.80 25.06
CA LYS A 361 11.63 -6.51 24.82
C LYS A 361 10.94 -6.95 26.12
N GLU A 362 11.66 -7.55 27.05
CA GLU A 362 11.09 -7.93 28.36
C GLU A 362 10.70 -6.70 29.19
N LEU A 363 11.50 -5.63 29.14
CA LEU A 363 11.16 -4.36 29.79
C LEU A 363 9.93 -3.70 29.19
N ALA A 364 9.68 -3.85 27.88
CA ALA A 364 8.47 -3.38 27.25
C ALA A 364 7.22 -4.13 27.75
N ASP A 365 7.35 -5.39 28.12
CA ASP A 365 6.25 -6.19 28.71
C ASP A 365 6.05 -5.89 30.20
N ILE A 366 7.14 -5.73 30.96
CA ILE A 366 7.10 -5.47 32.42
C ILE A 366 6.68 -4.03 32.72
N CYS A 367 7.15 -3.08 31.91
CA CYS A 367 6.96 -1.64 32.08
C CYS A 367 6.60 -0.96 30.74
N PRO A 368 5.43 -1.27 30.14
CA PRO A 368 5.04 -0.72 28.85
C PRO A 368 4.91 0.80 28.90
N PRO A 369 5.43 1.54 27.89
CA PRO A 369 5.18 2.97 27.77
C PRO A 369 3.69 3.22 27.46
N ARG A 370 3.18 4.41 27.85
CA ARG A 370 1.82 4.81 27.48
C ARG A 370 1.73 4.97 25.95
N ASP A 371 0.80 4.25 25.32
CA ASP A 371 0.46 4.44 23.90
C ASP A 371 -0.59 5.55 23.77
N VAL A 372 -0.12 6.81 23.80
CA VAL A 372 -0.98 7.99 23.67
C VAL A 372 -0.90 8.54 22.25
N ARG A 373 -2.06 8.70 21.60
CA ARG A 373 -2.19 9.40 20.32
C ARG A 373 -3.00 10.66 20.46
N ASN A 374 -2.53 11.72 19.84
CA ASN A 374 -3.25 12.98 19.72
C ASN A 374 -4.04 13.02 18.41
N PHE A 375 -5.17 13.71 18.43
CA PHE A 375 -5.95 14.00 17.25
C PHE A 375 -6.66 15.34 17.38
N ARG A 376 -7.14 15.84 16.25
CA ARG A 376 -7.98 17.03 16.21
C ARG A 376 -9.05 16.85 15.15
N VAL A 377 -10.26 17.31 15.44
CA VAL A 377 -11.31 17.40 14.42
C VAL A 377 -11.28 18.79 13.82
N ILE A 378 -11.25 18.87 12.49
CA ILE A 378 -11.47 20.12 11.75
C ILE A 378 -12.71 19.97 10.88
N VAL A 379 -13.46 21.05 10.74
CA VAL A 379 -14.61 21.13 9.84
C VAL A 379 -14.12 21.77 8.55
N VAL A 380 -14.33 21.09 7.43
CA VAL A 380 -13.86 21.51 6.11
C VAL A 380 -15.01 21.51 5.10
N LYS A 381 -14.87 22.30 4.04
CA LYS A 381 -15.77 22.29 2.87
C LYS A 381 -14.97 22.25 1.57
N ASP A 382 -15.62 21.87 0.47
CA ASP A 382 -15.00 21.95 -0.86
C ASP A 382 -14.54 23.39 -1.15
N ALA A 383 -13.27 23.58 -1.52
CA ALA A 383 -12.76 24.87 -1.98
C ALA A 383 -13.22 25.20 -3.41
N ARG A 384 -13.59 24.19 -4.20
CA ARG A 384 -14.04 24.32 -5.59
C ARG A 384 -15.41 23.67 -5.80
N THR A 385 -16.42 24.46 -6.15
CA THR A 385 -17.82 24.01 -6.34
C THR A 385 -18.40 24.36 -7.71
N GLN A 386 -17.57 24.71 -8.70
CA GLN A 386 -18.02 25.27 -9.98
C GLN A 386 -18.99 24.39 -10.78
N ARG A 387 -18.92 23.06 -10.66
CA ARG A 387 -19.78 22.13 -11.42
C ARG A 387 -21.02 21.65 -10.66
N ARG A 388 -20.97 21.62 -9.33
CA ARG A 388 -22.00 21.04 -8.46
C ARG A 388 -22.04 21.78 -7.13
N PRO A 389 -23.22 21.93 -6.51
CA PRO A 389 -23.33 22.69 -5.28
C PRO A 389 -22.55 22.01 -4.13
N GLY A 390 -21.80 22.81 -3.38
CA GLY A 390 -21.08 22.39 -2.18
C GLY A 390 -22.02 22.26 -0.98
N ASN A 391 -22.97 21.33 -1.07
CA ASN A 391 -24.01 21.14 -0.06
C ASN A 391 -23.47 20.51 1.23
N ARG A 392 -22.39 19.74 1.13
CA ARG A 392 -21.82 18.97 2.23
C ARG A 392 -20.70 19.73 2.92
N VAL A 393 -20.61 19.49 4.23
CA VAL A 393 -19.48 19.85 5.09
C VAL A 393 -18.90 18.54 5.62
N ALA A 394 -17.60 18.48 5.83
CA ALA A 394 -16.97 17.29 6.39
C ALA A 394 -16.33 17.56 7.74
N GLN A 395 -16.55 16.64 8.68
CA GLN A 395 -15.74 16.53 9.88
C GLN A 395 -14.55 15.64 9.56
N LEU A 396 -13.36 16.24 9.55
CA LEU A 396 -12.10 15.57 9.25
C LEU A 396 -11.31 15.36 10.54
N THR A 397 -11.21 14.11 10.98
CA THR A 397 -10.36 13.71 12.10
C THR A 397 -8.92 13.58 11.64
N VAL A 398 -8.07 14.50 12.11
CA VAL A 398 -6.63 14.53 11.87
C VAL A 398 -5.94 13.81 13.01
N TRP A 399 -5.51 12.57 12.77
CA TRP A 399 -4.69 11.80 13.69
C TRP A 399 -3.22 12.25 13.66
N ASP A 400 -2.56 12.11 14.81
CA ASP A 400 -1.17 12.51 15.04
C ASP A 400 -0.94 13.97 14.60
N VAL A 401 -1.90 14.82 14.94
CA VAL A 401 -1.97 16.21 14.48
C VAL A 401 -0.71 17.01 14.84
N LEU A 402 -0.07 16.71 15.96
CA LEU A 402 1.19 17.33 16.38
C LEU A 402 2.37 17.03 15.44
N ASN A 403 2.24 16.09 14.50
CA ASN A 403 3.24 15.82 13.45
C ASN A 403 2.95 16.59 12.16
N VAL A 404 1.82 17.30 12.07
CA VAL A 404 1.40 18.02 10.85
C VAL A 404 1.83 19.48 10.94
N SER A 405 2.71 19.93 10.04
CA SER A 405 3.11 21.33 9.91
C SER A 405 2.72 21.88 8.54
N LEU A 406 1.77 22.82 8.49
CA LEU A 406 1.29 23.42 7.24
C LEU A 406 2.07 24.65 6.78
N SER A 407 2.72 25.35 7.71
CA SER A 407 3.45 26.58 7.43
C SER A 407 4.70 26.68 8.31
N GLU A 408 5.80 27.14 7.71
CA GLU A 408 7.04 27.42 8.42
C GLU A 408 6.81 28.46 9.54
N GLY A 409 7.36 28.18 10.73
CA GLY A 409 7.28 29.08 11.88
C GLY A 409 6.04 28.97 12.77
N ARG A 410 5.07 28.08 12.45
CA ARG A 410 3.93 27.80 13.35
C ARG A 410 4.13 26.52 14.15
N SER A 411 3.47 26.44 15.31
CA SER A 411 3.45 25.21 16.10
C SER A 411 2.82 24.07 15.30
N ALA A 412 3.40 22.88 15.43
CA ALA A 412 2.89 21.70 14.77
C ALA A 412 1.46 21.39 15.25
N GLY A 413 0.62 20.96 14.32
CA GLY A 413 -0.81 20.72 14.52
C GLY A 413 -1.69 21.97 14.50
N SER A 414 -1.14 23.16 14.24
CA SER A 414 -1.94 24.36 14.05
C SER A 414 -2.69 24.36 12.71
N PHE A 415 -3.98 24.68 12.78
CA PHE A 415 -4.88 24.91 11.65
C PHE A 415 -5.65 26.20 11.94
N GLU A 416 -5.97 26.97 10.90
CA GLU A 416 -6.78 28.18 11.03
C GLU A 416 -8.02 28.13 10.12
N PRO A 417 -9.18 28.64 10.57
CA PRO A 417 -10.30 28.91 9.69
C PRO A 417 -9.88 29.79 8.51
N GLY A 418 -10.29 29.41 7.30
CA GLY A 418 -9.91 30.06 6.05
C GLY A 418 -8.71 29.45 5.34
N GLU A 419 -7.97 28.53 5.97
CA GLU A 419 -6.84 27.87 5.29
C GLU A 419 -7.30 27.00 4.14
N HIS A 420 -6.62 27.16 3.01
CA HIS A 420 -6.87 26.43 1.77
C HIS A 420 -5.80 25.35 1.60
N CYS A 421 -6.22 24.09 1.54
CA CYS A 421 -5.32 22.94 1.57
C CYS A 421 -5.74 21.89 0.54
N LEU A 422 -4.76 21.42 -0.24
CA LEU A 422 -4.86 20.15 -0.96
C LEU A 422 -4.48 19.03 0.00
N VAL A 423 -5.39 18.09 0.22
CA VAL A 423 -5.22 16.97 1.14
C VAL A 423 -5.35 15.67 0.37
N THR A 424 -4.42 14.73 0.59
CA THR A 424 -4.42 13.44 -0.10
C THR A 424 -4.69 12.27 0.84
N HIS A 425 -5.15 11.14 0.28
CA HIS A 425 -5.35 9.87 0.99
C HIS A 425 -6.24 9.98 2.25
N LEU A 426 -7.44 10.53 2.09
CA LEU A 426 -8.45 10.58 3.16
C LEU A 426 -9.31 9.32 3.14
N GLN A 427 -9.73 8.86 4.32
CA GLN A 427 -10.54 7.66 4.48
C GLN A 427 -11.94 8.04 4.98
N PRO A 428 -13.02 7.68 4.28
CA PRO A 428 -14.37 7.75 4.82
C PRO A 428 -14.49 6.98 6.15
N THR A 429 -15.09 7.61 7.15
CA THR A 429 -15.37 7.01 8.47
C THR A 429 -16.82 7.26 8.87
N GLN A 430 -17.28 6.61 9.95
CA GLN A 430 -18.65 6.75 10.45
C GLN A 430 -19.70 6.66 9.33
N VAL A 431 -19.52 5.68 8.44
CA VAL A 431 -20.22 5.52 7.15
C VAL A 431 -21.74 5.50 7.31
N SER A 432 -22.24 5.00 8.45
CA SER A 432 -23.66 4.98 8.83
C SER A 432 -24.23 6.36 9.18
N ALA A 433 -23.40 7.31 9.61
CA ALA A 433 -23.79 8.66 10.01
C ALA A 433 -23.73 9.68 8.85
N TRP A 434 -23.30 9.27 7.66
CA TRP A 434 -23.24 10.16 6.49
C TRP A 434 -24.63 10.61 6.08
N MET A 435 -24.83 11.92 5.98
CA MET A 435 -26.07 12.50 5.48
C MET A 435 -26.13 12.51 3.95
N ASP A 436 -27.37 12.49 3.43
CA ASP A 436 -27.64 12.66 2.01
C ASP A 436 -27.19 14.04 1.52
N CYS A 437 -27.09 14.25 0.20
CA CYS A 437 -26.50 15.46 -0.38
C CYS A 437 -27.42 16.71 -0.32
N ALA A 438 -27.99 17.00 0.85
CA ALA A 438 -28.76 18.21 1.14
C ALA A 438 -27.86 19.33 1.68
N PRO A 439 -28.24 20.61 1.56
CA PRO A 439 -27.48 21.72 2.13
C PRO A 439 -27.28 21.56 3.65
N GLY A 440 -26.03 21.67 4.11
CA GLY A 440 -25.67 21.48 5.51
C GLY A 440 -25.45 20.01 5.91
N ALA A 441 -25.53 19.08 4.96
CA ALA A 441 -25.26 17.68 5.22
C ALA A 441 -23.81 17.45 5.67
N GLU A 442 -23.63 16.57 6.66
CA GLU A 442 -22.33 16.25 7.21
C GLU A 442 -21.87 14.86 6.75
N ILE A 443 -20.57 14.78 6.45
CA ILE A 443 -19.86 13.55 6.18
C ILE A 443 -18.61 13.46 7.06
N TYR A 444 -18.11 12.26 7.26
CA TYR A 444 -17.03 12.01 8.21
C TYR A 444 -15.88 11.29 7.52
N MET A 445 -14.68 11.79 7.75
CA MET A 445 -13.46 11.21 7.20
C MET A 445 -12.29 11.40 8.16
N CYS A 446 -11.24 10.59 8.00
CA CYS A 446 -10.02 10.73 8.79
C CYS A 446 -8.78 10.72 7.90
N THR A 447 -7.68 11.21 8.46
CA THR A 447 -6.36 11.05 7.86
C THR A 447 -5.88 9.61 7.97
N THR A 448 -5.04 9.22 7.02
CA THR A 448 -4.31 7.96 7.01
C THR A 448 -2.81 8.24 7.21
N ARG A 449 -2.01 7.19 7.42
CA ARG A 449 -0.52 7.30 7.48
C ARG A 449 0.07 7.90 6.19
N ASN A 450 -0.63 7.73 5.07
CA ASN A 450 -0.22 8.23 3.76
C ASN A 450 -0.80 9.63 3.45
N THR A 451 -1.59 10.21 4.36
CA THR A 451 -2.11 11.56 4.15
C THR A 451 -0.96 12.55 4.03
N ARG A 452 -1.04 13.41 3.03
CA ARG A 452 -0.16 14.56 2.84
C ARG A 452 -1.00 15.80 2.72
N TRP A 453 -0.50 16.87 3.32
CA TRP A 453 -1.10 18.19 3.30
C TRP A 453 -0.24 19.13 2.47
N ARG A 454 -0.86 19.92 1.62
CA ARG A 454 -0.20 21.01 0.90
C ARG A 454 -1.06 22.26 1.00
N LYS A 455 -0.55 23.27 1.70
CA LYS A 455 -1.19 24.59 1.73
C LYS A 455 -1.17 25.20 0.33
N LEU A 456 -2.33 25.65 -0.12
CA LEU A 456 -2.51 26.39 -1.36
C LEU A 456 -2.59 27.88 -1.02
N ARG A 457 -2.12 28.72 -1.94
CA ARG A 457 -2.29 30.17 -1.81
C ARG A 457 -3.75 30.49 -2.13
N SER A 458 -4.39 31.18 -1.20
CA SER A 458 -5.76 31.68 -1.33
C SER A 458 -5.91 32.67 -2.47
#